data_AF-A0A483A0E9-F1
#
_entry.id   AF-A0A483A0E9-F1
#
_cell.length_a   1.000
_cell.length_b   1.000
_cell.length_c   1.000
_cell.angle_alpha   90.00
_cell.angle_beta   90.00
_cell.angle_gamma   90.00
#
_symmetry.space_group_name_H-M   'P 1'
#
loop_
_entity.id
_entity.type
_entity.pdbx_description
1 polymer ?
#
loop_
_entity_poly.entity_id
_entity_poly.type
_entity_poly.pdbx_seq_one_letter_code
_entity_poly.pdbx_strand_id
1 'polypeptide(L)'
;MKGGLNTYGYAGVNPIVYIDRLGLVTSVITVRDFGFGVHSAVHVDNGTDGLPILYDPSGSYTPSSGEPVGSGEMLFNENANLQDYIKFHEQLENTTVEVTKLPTTPKQERDIAKRAENLGGSPLGGFCTLQTSVAIGGVCGIGLSFFPSSLAKDAANAECK
;
A
#
# COMPACT_ATOMS: atom_id res chain seq x y z
N MET A 1 26.23 33.40 -12.82
CA MET A 1 25.44 32.99 -11.64
C MET A 1 25.39 31.47 -11.62
N LYS A 2 25.62 30.88 -10.44
CA LYS A 2 25.69 29.43 -10.17
C LYS A 2 24.30 28.84 -9.94
N GLY A 3 24.18 27.53 -10.18
CA GLY A 3 23.06 26.65 -9.83
C GLY A 3 22.73 25.76 -11.02
N GLY A 4 23.36 24.61 -11.26
CA GLY A 4 23.61 23.51 -10.33
C GLY A 4 22.65 22.39 -10.70
N LEU A 5 23.06 21.54 -11.65
CA LEU A 5 22.35 20.30 -12.00
C LEU A 5 22.20 19.47 -10.71
N ASN A 6 20.99 19.35 -10.18
CA ASN A 6 20.72 18.44 -9.09
C ASN A 6 20.57 17.03 -9.67
N THR A 7 21.63 16.23 -9.50
CA THR A 7 21.78 14.85 -9.96
C THR A 7 21.45 13.81 -8.88
N TYR A 8 20.40 14.05 -8.08
CA TYR A 8 19.80 13.01 -7.25
C TYR A 8 18.48 12.58 -7.93
N GLY A 9 18.40 11.57 -8.80
CA GLY A 9 19.26 10.40 -8.89
C GLY A 9 18.77 9.24 -8.00
N TYR A 10 17.47 9.17 -7.66
CA TYR A 10 16.85 7.97 -7.10
C TYR A 10 15.44 7.75 -7.70
N ALA A 11 15.42 7.37 -8.97
CA ALA A 11 14.38 6.51 -9.56
C ALA A 11 15.06 5.30 -10.21
N GLY A 12 16.13 4.84 -9.57
CA GLY A 12 17.05 3.82 -10.06
C GLY A 12 16.83 2.45 -9.42
N VAL A 13 15.59 2.07 -9.07
CA VAL A 13 15.17 0.66 -8.94
C VAL A 13 13.64 0.63 -9.08
N ASN A 14 13.12 0.67 -10.31
CA ASN A 14 11.72 0.31 -10.56
C ASN A 14 11.73 -1.05 -11.28
N PRO A 15 11.73 -2.19 -10.56
CA PRO A 15 11.65 -3.48 -11.21
C PRO A 15 10.18 -3.72 -11.56
N ILE A 16 9.68 -3.05 -12.60
CA ILE A 16 8.48 -3.47 -13.35
C ILE A 16 8.86 -4.68 -14.24
N VAL A 17 9.71 -5.58 -13.75
CA VAL A 17 10.08 -6.83 -14.41
C VAL A 17 10.32 -7.90 -13.33
N TYR A 18 9.33 -8.10 -12.46
CA TYR A 18 9.05 -9.45 -11.98
C TYR A 18 7.77 -9.88 -12.70
N ILE A 19 7.94 -10.70 -13.73
CA ILE A 19 6.85 -11.49 -14.29
C ILE A 19 6.49 -12.48 -13.20
N ASP A 20 5.53 -12.11 -12.38
CA ASP A 20 4.91 -13.01 -11.43
C ASP A 20 4.06 -14.01 -12.20
N ARG A 21 4.57 -15.24 -12.35
CA ARG A 21 3.87 -16.33 -13.04
C ARG A 21 2.69 -16.88 -12.24
N LEU A 22 2.51 -16.45 -10.98
CA LEU A 22 1.48 -16.95 -10.07
C LEU A 22 0.46 -15.88 -9.64
N GLY A 23 0.79 -14.59 -9.77
CA GLY A 23 -0.10 -13.45 -9.49
C GLY A 23 -0.38 -13.23 -8.00
N LEU A 24 0.65 -13.31 -7.15
CA LEU A 24 0.58 -13.30 -5.69
C LEU A 24 1.65 -12.35 -5.14
N VAL A 25 1.35 -11.05 -5.17
CA VAL A 25 2.21 -10.02 -4.61
C VAL A 25 1.42 -9.08 -3.72
N THR A 26 1.76 -9.09 -2.44
CA THR A 26 1.26 -8.05 -1.54
C THR A 26 2.00 -6.75 -1.84
N SER A 27 1.24 -5.71 -2.14
CA SER A 27 1.74 -4.37 -2.39
C SER A 27 1.55 -3.52 -1.14
N VAL A 28 2.64 -3.18 -0.46
CA VAL A 28 2.66 -2.19 0.62
C VAL A 28 2.86 -0.83 -0.01
N ILE A 29 1.91 0.07 0.24
CA ILE A 29 1.82 1.36 -0.44
C ILE A 29 2.15 2.46 0.55
N THR A 30 3.00 3.41 0.16
CA THR A 30 3.30 4.61 0.91
C THR A 30 3.05 5.82 0.04
N VAL A 31 2.11 6.67 0.46
CA VAL A 31 1.86 7.97 -0.18
C VAL A 31 2.76 9.00 0.47
N ARG A 32 3.42 9.81 -0.35
CA ARG A 32 4.32 10.87 0.10
C ARG A 32 3.85 12.22 -0.36
N ASP A 33 3.86 13.21 0.53
CA ASP A 33 3.62 14.62 0.23
C ASP A 33 4.91 15.42 0.51
N PHE A 34 5.38 16.21 -0.47
CA PHE A 34 6.70 16.83 -0.46
C PHE A 34 7.85 15.86 -0.09
N GLY A 35 7.70 14.57 -0.47
CA GLY A 35 8.65 13.49 -0.17
C GLY A 35 8.52 12.86 1.23
N PHE A 36 7.70 13.44 2.12
CA PHE A 36 7.43 12.87 3.45
C PHE A 36 6.31 11.84 3.36
N GLY A 37 6.53 10.65 3.90
CA GLY A 37 5.46 9.63 3.98
C GLY A 37 4.34 10.10 4.89
N VAL A 38 3.14 10.26 4.33
CA VAL A 38 1.95 10.79 5.02
C VAL A 38 0.84 9.75 5.17
N HIS A 39 0.84 8.71 4.33
CA HIS A 39 -0.20 7.69 4.36
C HIS A 39 0.33 6.31 3.96
N SER A 40 -0.32 5.26 4.45
CA SER A 40 -0.01 3.88 4.10
C SER A 40 -1.29 3.11 3.77
N ALA A 41 -1.17 2.18 2.82
CA ALA A 41 -2.23 1.25 2.45
C ALA A 41 -1.61 -0.12 2.08
N VAL A 42 -2.45 -1.14 1.97
CA VAL A 42 -2.02 -2.45 1.45
C VAL A 42 -3.00 -2.97 0.41
N HIS A 43 -2.47 -3.49 -0.68
CA HIS A 43 -3.22 -4.19 -1.71
C HIS A 43 -2.72 -5.64 -1.82
N VAL A 44 -3.65 -6.59 -1.98
CA VAL A 44 -3.31 -7.98 -2.30
C VAL A 44 -4.17 -8.48 -3.45
N ASP A 45 -3.62 -9.33 -4.30
CA ASP A 45 -4.32 -9.88 -5.47
C ASP A 45 -5.22 -11.07 -5.11
N ASN A 46 -4.87 -11.84 -4.07
CA ASN A 46 -5.57 -13.04 -3.62
C ASN A 46 -6.07 -12.93 -2.17
N GLY A 47 -6.91 -11.93 -1.91
CA GLY A 47 -7.51 -11.65 -0.62
C GLY A 47 -8.77 -12.47 -0.33
N THR A 48 -9.87 -11.78 -0.04
CA THR A 48 -11.15 -12.43 0.33
C THR A 48 -11.71 -13.24 -0.84
N ASP A 49 -12.06 -14.50 -0.60
CA ASP A 49 -12.53 -15.46 -1.63
C ASP A 49 -11.59 -15.58 -2.86
N GLY A 50 -10.33 -15.23 -2.66
CA GLY A 50 -9.30 -15.19 -3.70
C GLY A 50 -9.42 -14.03 -4.70
N LEU A 51 -10.13 -12.98 -4.31
CA LEU A 51 -10.31 -11.76 -5.07
C LEU A 51 -9.41 -10.63 -4.52
N PRO A 52 -9.07 -9.63 -5.36
CA PRO A 52 -8.26 -8.51 -4.94
C PRO A 52 -8.93 -7.68 -3.84
N ILE A 53 -8.13 -7.21 -2.89
CA ILE A 53 -8.56 -6.27 -1.86
C ILE A 53 -7.54 -5.15 -1.72
N LEU A 54 -8.04 -3.96 -1.38
CA LEU A 54 -7.23 -2.79 -1.06
C LEU A 54 -7.72 -2.25 0.28
N TYR A 55 -6.85 -2.30 1.27
CA TYR A 55 -7.13 -1.76 2.60
C TYR A 55 -6.46 -0.40 2.75
N ASP A 56 -7.30 0.65 2.81
CA ASP A 56 -6.89 2.06 2.83
C ASP A 56 -7.39 2.76 4.11
N PRO A 57 -6.89 2.37 5.31
CA PRO A 57 -7.42 2.83 6.59
C PRO A 57 -7.30 4.35 6.76
N SER A 58 -8.40 5.03 7.12
CA SER A 58 -8.50 6.50 7.16
C SER A 58 -8.13 7.21 5.84
N GLY A 59 -8.12 6.49 4.73
CA GLY A 59 -7.78 7.04 3.42
C GLY A 59 -8.93 7.80 2.76
N SER A 60 -8.58 8.56 1.74
CA SER A 60 -9.49 9.41 0.96
C SER A 60 -9.76 8.87 -0.44
N TYR A 61 -9.18 7.71 -0.80
CA TYR A 61 -9.34 7.15 -2.12
C TYR A 61 -10.82 6.88 -2.43
N THR A 62 -11.26 7.40 -3.58
CA THR A 62 -12.59 7.14 -4.13
C THR A 62 -12.44 6.34 -5.41
N PRO A 63 -12.93 5.09 -5.48
CA PRO A 63 -12.80 4.26 -6.66
C PRO A 63 -13.58 4.81 -7.85
N SER A 64 -13.08 4.50 -9.04
CA SER A 64 -13.63 4.99 -10.33
C SER A 64 -15.06 4.51 -10.61
N SER A 65 -15.53 3.46 -9.94
CA SER A 65 -16.92 2.99 -9.99
C SER A 65 -17.93 4.00 -9.43
N GLY A 66 -17.48 4.93 -8.57
CA GLY A 66 -18.35 5.89 -7.90
C GLY A 66 -19.18 5.31 -6.76
N GLU A 67 -18.95 4.05 -6.38
CA GLU A 67 -19.58 3.44 -5.21
C GLU A 67 -19.16 4.19 -3.92
N PRO A 68 -20.09 4.51 -3.01
CA PRO A 68 -19.76 5.15 -1.75
C PRO A 68 -18.87 4.21 -0.92
N VAL A 69 -17.60 4.59 -0.76
CA VAL A 69 -16.68 3.93 0.15
C VAL A 69 -16.68 4.73 1.43
N GLY A 70 -17.01 4.11 2.56
CA GLY A 70 -16.83 4.75 3.86
C GLY A 70 -15.37 5.11 4.09
N SER A 71 -15.09 6.23 4.75
CA SER A 71 -13.72 6.65 5.03
C SER A 71 -12.96 5.54 5.76
N GLY A 72 -11.90 5.03 5.15
CA GLY A 72 -11.03 4.01 5.73
C GLY A 72 -11.37 2.56 5.43
N GLU A 73 -12.31 2.27 4.53
CA GLU A 73 -12.79 0.91 4.30
C GLU A 73 -11.83 0.03 3.48
N MET A 74 -12.03 -1.28 3.65
CA MET A 74 -11.48 -2.29 2.78
C MET A 74 -12.30 -2.33 1.49
N LEU A 75 -11.61 -2.18 0.37
CA LEU A 75 -12.16 -2.22 -0.97
C LEU A 75 -12.00 -3.62 -1.55
N PHE A 76 -12.92 -4.00 -2.42
CA PHE A 76 -12.97 -5.33 -3.02
C PHE A 76 -13.04 -5.24 -4.55
N ASN A 77 -12.56 -6.27 -5.22
CA ASN A 77 -12.75 -6.50 -6.65
C ASN A 77 -12.30 -5.31 -7.51
N GLU A 78 -13.16 -4.83 -8.42
CA GLU A 78 -12.87 -3.70 -9.30
C GLU A 78 -12.56 -2.40 -8.54
N ASN A 79 -13.07 -2.25 -7.31
CA ASN A 79 -12.80 -1.08 -6.47
C ASN A 79 -11.43 -1.17 -5.78
N ALA A 80 -10.87 -2.38 -5.68
CA ALA A 80 -9.53 -2.63 -5.16
C ALA A 80 -8.44 -2.51 -6.25
N ASN A 81 -8.62 -1.65 -7.25
CA ASN A 81 -7.66 -1.50 -8.33
C ASN A 81 -6.43 -0.67 -7.90
N LEU A 82 -5.26 -1.32 -7.78
CA LEU A 82 -4.01 -0.65 -7.43
C LEU A 82 -3.63 0.49 -8.37
N GLN A 83 -3.85 0.34 -9.68
CA GLN A 83 -3.48 1.38 -10.65
C GLN A 83 -4.36 2.62 -10.53
N ASP A 84 -5.65 2.44 -10.27
CA ASP A 84 -6.55 3.57 -10.05
C ASP A 84 -6.26 4.26 -8.71
N TYR A 85 -5.86 3.50 -7.67
CA TYR A 85 -5.36 4.06 -6.41
C TYR A 85 -4.12 4.94 -6.60
N ILE A 86 -3.13 4.44 -7.36
CA ILE A 86 -1.91 5.19 -7.67
C ILE A 86 -2.25 6.47 -8.42
N LYS A 87 -3.04 6.37 -9.50
CA LYS A 87 -3.45 7.54 -10.31
C LYS A 87 -4.20 8.58 -9.48
N PHE A 88 -5.09 8.15 -8.59
CA PHE A 88 -5.83 9.07 -7.72
C PHE A 88 -4.88 9.95 -6.89
N HIS A 89 -3.87 9.35 -6.26
CA HIS A 89 -2.92 10.09 -5.43
C HIS A 89 -1.90 10.88 -6.26
N GLU A 90 -1.43 10.36 -7.39
CA GLU A 90 -0.47 11.06 -8.26
C GLU A 90 -1.09 12.28 -8.98
N GLN A 91 -2.42 12.39 -9.02
CA GLN A 91 -3.12 13.59 -9.49
C GLN A 91 -3.13 14.73 -8.46
N LEU A 92 -2.81 14.45 -7.20
CA LEU A 92 -2.71 15.46 -6.15
C LEU A 92 -1.38 16.20 -6.24
N GLU A 93 -1.40 17.50 -5.98
CA GLU A 93 -0.17 18.31 -6.02
C GLU A 93 0.88 17.79 -5.02
N ASN A 94 2.15 17.77 -5.44
CA ASN A 94 3.31 17.37 -4.63
C ASN A 94 3.24 15.94 -4.04
N THR A 95 2.30 15.13 -4.52
CA THR A 95 2.08 13.76 -4.06
C THR A 95 2.79 12.75 -4.96
N THR A 96 3.39 11.73 -4.37
CA THR A 96 3.95 10.57 -5.07
C THR A 96 3.54 9.28 -4.36
N VAL A 97 3.47 8.18 -5.11
CA VAL A 97 3.13 6.87 -4.56
C VAL A 97 4.31 5.92 -4.69
N GLU A 98 4.76 5.39 -3.57
CA GLU A 98 5.76 4.34 -3.50
C GLU A 98 5.07 3.01 -3.24
N VAL A 99 5.35 2.00 -4.08
CA VAL A 99 4.80 0.65 -3.94
C VAL A 99 5.92 -0.34 -3.75
N THR A 100 5.95 -0.99 -2.59
CA THR A 100 6.87 -2.08 -2.29
C THR A 100 6.13 -3.41 -2.41
N LYS A 101 6.61 -4.28 -3.30
CA LYS A 101 6.03 -5.62 -3.50
C LYS A 101 6.71 -6.64 -2.62
N LEU A 102 5.91 -7.41 -1.90
CA LEU A 102 6.33 -8.53 -1.08
C LEU A 102 5.94 -9.83 -1.81
N PRO A 103 6.88 -10.78 -2.01
CA PRO A 103 6.57 -12.08 -2.60
C PRO A 103 5.84 -12.97 -1.58
N THR A 104 4.56 -12.73 -1.40
CA THR A 104 3.71 -13.44 -0.45
C THR A 104 3.04 -14.66 -1.07
N THR A 105 2.61 -15.58 -0.21
CA THR A 105 1.84 -16.78 -0.58
C THR A 105 0.34 -16.47 -0.56
N PRO A 106 -0.51 -17.26 -1.25
CA PRO A 106 -1.97 -17.11 -1.19
C PRO A 106 -2.52 -17.11 0.23
N LYS A 107 -1.89 -17.91 1.10
CA LYS A 107 -2.29 -18.00 2.50
C LYS A 107 -1.98 -16.71 3.24
N GLN A 108 -0.79 -16.14 3.04
CA GLN A 108 -0.42 -14.85 3.64
C GLN A 108 -1.35 -13.72 3.16
N GLU A 109 -1.70 -13.68 1.88
CA GLU A 109 -2.62 -12.67 1.33
C GLU A 109 -4.03 -12.80 1.93
N ARG A 110 -4.56 -14.02 2.07
CA ARG A 110 -5.82 -14.27 2.79
C ARG A 110 -5.74 -13.89 4.27
N ASP A 111 -4.62 -14.17 4.93
CA ASP A 111 -4.42 -13.80 6.34
C ASP A 111 -4.33 -12.27 6.49
N ILE A 112 -3.79 -11.55 5.51
CA ILE A 112 -3.79 -10.07 5.45
C ILE A 112 -5.22 -9.57 5.26
N ALA A 113 -5.95 -10.08 4.27
CA ALA A 113 -7.33 -9.68 3.98
C ALA A 113 -8.23 -9.89 5.21
N LYS A 114 -8.14 -11.05 5.85
CA LYS A 114 -8.90 -11.35 7.07
C LYS A 114 -8.57 -10.38 8.20
N ARG A 115 -7.30 -9.97 8.37
CA ARG A 115 -6.93 -9.00 9.40
C ARG A 115 -7.42 -7.60 9.08
N ALA A 116 -7.30 -7.17 7.83
CA ALA A 116 -7.85 -5.90 7.35
C ALA A 116 -9.37 -5.81 7.61
N GLU A 117 -10.11 -6.88 7.29
CA GLU A 117 -11.54 -6.97 7.55
C GLU A 117 -11.87 -6.86 9.05
N ASN A 118 -11.13 -7.58 9.91
CA ASN A 118 -11.32 -7.51 11.36
C ASN A 118 -10.97 -6.16 11.98
N LEU A 119 -10.04 -5.42 11.37
CA LEU A 119 -9.67 -4.08 11.81
C LEU A 119 -10.73 -3.03 11.44
N GLY A 120 -11.45 -3.27 10.33
CA GLY A 120 -12.38 -2.29 9.75
C GLY A 120 -11.68 -0.99 9.36
N GLY A 121 -12.47 0.06 9.11
CA GLY A 121 -11.92 1.39 8.87
C GLY A 121 -11.57 2.14 10.15
N SER A 122 -10.64 3.08 10.03
CA SER A 122 -10.36 4.05 11.11
C SER A 122 -10.98 5.41 10.79
N PRO A 123 -11.89 5.92 11.65
CA PRO A 123 -12.41 7.28 11.52
C PRO A 123 -11.42 8.35 11.98
N LEU A 124 -10.28 7.95 12.58
CA LEU A 124 -9.29 8.86 13.14
C LEU A 124 -8.07 8.96 12.22
N GLY A 125 -7.84 10.16 11.67
CA GLY A 125 -6.64 10.47 10.91
C GLY A 125 -5.36 10.20 11.71
N GLY A 126 -4.32 9.70 11.04
CA GLY A 126 -3.02 9.37 11.63
C GLY A 126 -2.84 7.91 12.08
N PHE A 127 -3.88 7.07 12.03
CA PHE A 127 -3.79 5.63 12.35
C PHE A 127 -3.60 4.73 11.13
N CYS A 128 -3.55 5.29 9.91
CA CYS A 128 -3.43 4.54 8.67
C CYS A 128 -2.27 3.56 8.70
N THR A 129 -1.06 4.04 8.99
CA THR A 129 0.14 3.20 9.03
C THR A 129 0.08 2.14 10.11
N LEU A 130 -0.44 2.48 11.29
CA LEU A 130 -0.58 1.49 12.35
C LEU A 130 -1.49 0.36 11.88
N GLN A 131 -2.67 0.68 11.36
CA GLN A 131 -3.61 -0.32 10.88
C GLN A 131 -3.08 -1.11 9.68
N THR A 132 -2.42 -0.47 8.71
CA THR A 132 -1.74 -1.17 7.62
C THR A 132 -0.68 -2.13 8.17
N SER A 133 0.15 -1.69 9.13
CA SER A 133 1.18 -2.52 9.75
C SER A 133 0.61 -3.70 10.55
N VAL A 134 -0.56 -3.54 11.19
CA VAL A 134 -1.27 -4.64 11.85
C VAL A 134 -1.86 -5.61 10.83
N ALA A 135 -2.44 -5.09 9.74
CA ALA A 135 -2.99 -5.89 8.66
C ALA A 135 -1.92 -6.76 7.99
N ILE A 136 -0.68 -6.27 7.87
CA ILE A 136 0.43 -7.04 7.29
C ILE A 136 1.35 -7.69 8.33
N GLY A 137 1.20 -7.39 9.62
CA GLY A 137 2.13 -7.82 10.68
C GLY A 137 2.36 -9.33 10.75
N GLY A 138 3.61 -9.75 10.98
CA GLY A 138 3.94 -11.18 10.99
C GLY A 138 3.98 -11.85 9.62
N VAL A 139 3.68 -11.14 8.53
CA VAL A 139 4.04 -11.52 7.17
C VAL A 139 5.41 -10.94 6.84
N CYS A 140 6.29 -11.77 6.26
CA CYS A 140 7.65 -11.39 5.86
C CYS A 140 8.50 -10.71 6.95
N GLY A 141 8.24 -11.01 8.23
CA GLY A 141 8.96 -10.42 9.36
C GLY A 141 8.62 -8.96 9.66
N ILE A 142 7.59 -8.40 9.03
CA ILE A 142 7.19 -7.01 9.23
C ILE A 142 6.53 -6.84 10.59
N GLY A 143 7.02 -5.85 11.36
CA GLY A 143 6.52 -5.47 12.67
C GLY A 143 5.51 -4.33 12.64
N LEU A 144 5.08 -3.91 13.83
CA LEU A 144 4.23 -2.73 13.97
C LEU A 144 5.00 -1.46 13.63
N SER A 145 4.36 -0.56 12.90
CA SER A 145 4.92 0.72 12.50
C SER A 145 3.89 1.83 12.67
N PHE A 146 4.34 2.97 13.20
CA PHE A 146 3.50 4.17 13.38
C PHE A 146 3.72 5.22 12.29
N PHE A 147 4.82 5.11 11.53
CA PHE A 147 5.22 6.10 10.53
C PHE A 147 5.31 5.46 9.15
N PRO A 148 4.72 6.06 8.10
CA PRO A 148 4.71 5.46 6.76
C PRO A 148 6.12 5.14 6.25
N SER A 149 7.08 6.05 6.45
CA SER A 149 8.47 5.83 6.05
C SER A 149 9.15 4.66 6.79
N SER A 150 8.74 4.36 8.03
CA SER A 150 9.24 3.19 8.76
C SER A 150 8.68 1.91 8.16
N LEU A 151 7.36 1.88 7.90
CA LEU A 151 6.70 0.74 7.28
C LEU A 151 7.25 0.44 5.88
N ALA A 152 7.48 1.49 5.06
CA ALA A 152 8.11 1.38 3.75
C ALA A 152 9.50 0.74 3.84
N LYS A 153 10.32 1.19 4.80
CA LYS A 153 11.65 0.64 5.03
C LYS A 153 11.58 -0.83 5.48
N ASP A 154 10.68 -1.16 6.40
CA ASP A 154 10.51 -2.53 6.86
C ASP A 154 10.07 -3.44 5.72
N ALA A 155 9.12 -3.00 4.89
CA ALA A 155 8.67 -3.72 3.71
C ALA A 155 9.81 -3.91 2.69
N ALA A 156 10.62 -2.89 2.44
CA ALA A 156 11.73 -2.95 1.49
C ALA A 156 12.87 -3.90 1.93
N ASN A 157 12.98 -4.16 3.23
CA ASN A 157 13.95 -5.09 3.82
C ASN A 157 13.32 -6.40 4.28
N ALA A 158 12.06 -6.66 3.92
CA ALA A 158 11.30 -7.80 4.40
C ALA A 158 11.85 -9.11 3.80
N GLU A 159 11.96 -10.13 4.65
CA GLU A 159 12.35 -11.48 4.23
C GLU A 159 11.12 -12.39 4.23
N CYS A 160 10.52 -12.56 3.05
CA CYS A 160 9.39 -13.47 2.88
C CYS A 160 9.87 -14.92 2.75
N LYS A 161 9.25 -15.82 3.50
CA LYS A 161 9.45 -17.28 3.42
C LYS A 161 8.14 -17.95 3.04
#